data_AF-A0A969D2Z2-F1
#
_entry.id   AF-A0A969D2Z2-F1
#
_cell.length_a   1.000
_cell.length_b   1.000
_cell.length_c   1.000
_cell.angle_alpha   90.00
_cell.angle_beta   90.00
_cell.angle_gamma   90.00
#
_symmetry.space_group_name_H-M   'P 1'
#
loop_
_entity.id
_entity.type
_entity.pdbx_description
1 polymer ?
#
loop_
_entity_poly.entity_id
_entity_poly.type
_entity_poly.pdbx_seq_one_letter_code
_entity_poly.pdbx_strand_id
1 'polypeptide(L)' 'MPNEQFLTPEESADVDAALLTSSEKFLTRLTISSLRLLTIIAKDRGVSIEELTHKQVIDWFEKDGKIRREQGIEAAVLKW' A
#
# COMPACT_ATOMS: atom_id res chain seq x y z
N MET A 1 -7.36 14.62 0.37
CA MET A 1 -6.28 14.01 1.18
C MET A 1 -5.01 14.13 0.35
N PRO A 2 -3.86 14.55 0.90
CA PRO A 2 -2.63 14.65 0.12
C PRO A 2 -2.31 13.28 -0.47
N ASN A 3 -1.80 13.26 -1.70
CA ASN A 3 -1.36 12.07 -2.43
C ASN A 3 -0.66 11.08 -1.46
N GLU A 4 -1.33 10.00 -1.05
CA GLU A 4 -0.77 9.04 -0.10
C GLU A 4 0.34 8.27 -0.82
N GLN A 5 1.55 8.84 -0.79
CA GLN A 5 2.75 8.09 -1.10
C GLN A 5 2.91 7.04 0.00
N PHE A 6 2.72 5.77 -0.38
CA PHE A 6 2.99 4.63 0.50
C PHE A 6 4.47 4.45 0.81
N LEU A 7 5.36 5.27 0.24
CA LEU A 7 6.77 5.32 0.60
C LEU A 7 7.13 6.76 0.93
N THR A 8 7.65 7.00 2.13
CA THR A 8 8.09 8.33 2.56
C THR A 8 9.41 8.73 1.89
N PRO A 9 9.72 10.04 1.79
CA PRO A 9 11.01 10.50 1.29
C PRO A 9 12.20 9.95 2.09
N GLU A 10 12.05 9.82 3.41
CA GLU A 10 13.05 9.24 4.31
C GLU A 10 13.29 7.76 3.98
N GLU A 11 12.24 6.94 3.91
CA GLU A 11 12.36 5.53 3.51
C GLU A 11 12.97 5.39 2.10
N SER A 12 12.64 6.28 1.17
CA SER A 12 13.25 6.25 -0.16
C SER A 12 14.76 6.52 -0.10
N ALA A 13 15.20 7.48 0.71
CA ALA A 13 16.60 7.81 0.91
C ALA A 13 17.36 6.64 1.56
N ASP A 14 16.75 5.98 2.55
CA ASP A 14 17.33 4.79 3.20
C ASP A 14 17.52 3.64 2.20
N VAL A 15 16.54 3.41 1.31
CA VAL A 15 16.68 2.40 0.24
C VAL A 15 17.77 2.79 -0.75
N ASP A 16 17.94 4.08 -1.05
CA ASP A 16 19.02 4.55 -1.93
C ASP A 16 20.40 4.39 -1.32
N ALA A 17 20.53 4.60 -0.01
CA ALA A 17 21.79 4.43 0.72
C ALA A 17 22.19 2.95 0.92
N ALA A 18 21.23 2.03 0.86
CA ALA A 18 21.48 0.60 1.04
C ALA A 18 22.39 0.02 -0.06
N LEU A 19 23.26 -0.92 0.33
CA LEU A 19 24.13 -1.70 -0.56
C LEU A 19 23.35 -2.80 -1.29
N LEU A 20 22.33 -2.39 -2.04
CA LEU A 20 21.44 -3.24 -2.81
C LEU A 20 21.61 -2.96 -4.31
N THR A 21 21.41 -4.00 -5.12
CA THR A 21 21.25 -3.86 -6.58
C THR A 21 19.99 -3.06 -6.92
N SER A 22 19.89 -2.56 -8.15
CA SER A 22 18.70 -1.82 -8.59
C SER A 22 17.40 -2.62 -8.46
N SER A 23 17.44 -3.92 -8.75
CA SER A 23 16.28 -4.81 -8.64
C SER A 23 15.86 -5.00 -7.19
N GLU A 24 16.83 -5.17 -6.27
CA GLU A 24 16.54 -5.28 -4.84
C GLU A 24 15.98 -3.96 -4.29
N LYS A 25 16.56 -2.81 -4.66
CA LYS A 25 16.02 -1.50 -4.28
C LYS A 25 14.58 -1.29 -4.75
N PHE A 26 14.24 -1.74 -5.95
CA PHE A 26 12.85 -1.71 -6.44
C PHE A 26 11.94 -2.58 -5.57
N LEU A 27 12.35 -3.84 -5.32
CA LEU A 27 11.58 -4.76 -4.50
C LEU A 27 11.41 -4.24 -3.06
N THR A 28 12.45 -3.68 -2.45
CA THR A 28 12.37 -3.09 -1.11
C THR A 28 11.32 -1.97 -1.04
N ARG A 29 11.29 -1.06 -2.03
CA ARG A 29 10.28 0.01 -2.08
C ARG A 29 8.86 -0.55 -2.22
N LEU A 30 8.69 -1.58 -3.05
CA LEU A 30 7.42 -2.27 -3.22
C LEU A 30 6.99 -2.94 -1.90
N THR A 31 7.90 -3.61 -1.21
CA THR A 31 7.62 -4.28 0.08
C THR A 31 7.24 -3.28 1.16
N ILE A 32 7.95 -2.16 1.32
CA ILE A 32 7.62 -1.12 2.31
C ILE A 32 6.25 -0.51 2.01
N SER A 33 6.00 -0.18 0.73
CA SER A 33 4.70 0.35 0.30
C SER A 33 3.57 -0.65 0.58
N SER A 34 3.82 -1.94 0.34
CA SER A 34 2.86 -3.01 0.60
C SER A 34 2.57 -3.16 2.09
N LEU A 35 3.57 -3.03 2.97
CA LEU A 35 3.38 -3.09 4.43
C LEU A 35 2.43 -1.98 4.92
N ARG A 36 2.60 -0.75 4.42
CA ARG A 36 1.71 0.38 4.75
C ARG A 36 0.29 0.14 4.25
N LEU A 37 0.15 -0.38 3.02
CA LEU A 37 -1.16 -0.73 2.50
C LEU A 37 -1.83 -1.86 3.31
N LEU A 38 -1.10 -2.92 3.68
CA LEU A 38 -1.60 -3.98 4.55
C LEU A 38 -2.05 -3.45 5.91
N THR A 39 -1.35 -2.46 6.47
CA THR A 39 -1.76 -1.78 7.70
C THR A 39 -3.11 -1.08 7.54
N ILE A 40 -3.34 -0.41 6.41
CA ILE A 40 -4.62 0.24 6.09
C ILE A 40 -5.74 -0.80 5.93
N ILE A 41 -5.46 -1.90 5.21
CA ILE A 41 -6.42 -2.99 5.00
C ILE A 41 -6.80 -3.62 6.34
N ALA A 42 -5.83 -3.95 7.19
CA ALA A 42 -6.07 -4.52 8.52
C ALA A 42 -6.96 -3.62 9.36
N LYS A 43 -6.70 -2.31 9.34
CA LYS A 43 -7.51 -1.30 10.04
C LYS A 43 -8.93 -1.19 9.49
N ASP A 44 -9.14 -1.17 8.18
CA ASP A 44 -10.50 -1.16 7.57
C ASP A 44 -11.29 -2.43 7.91
N ARG A 45 -10.60 -3.56 8.06
CA ARG A 45 -11.19 -4.87 8.38
C ARG A 45 -11.35 -5.13 9.88
N GLY A 46 -10.73 -4.31 10.74
CA GLY A 46 -10.80 -4.47 12.19
C GLY A 46 -10.07 -5.72 12.71
N VAL A 47 -9.03 -6.17 12.01
CA VAL A 47 -8.19 -7.33 12.39
C VAL A 47 -6.73 -6.90 12.55
N SER A 48 -5.89 -7.73 13.16
CA SER A 48 -4.45 -7.49 13.15
C SER A 48 -3.86 -7.75 11.75
N ILE A 49 -2.65 -7.25 11.47
CA ILE A 49 -1.98 -7.50 10.18
C ILE A 49 -1.68 -9.01 10.02
N GLU A 50 -1.35 -9.68 11.11
CA GLU A 50 -1.05 -11.12 11.17
C GLU A 50 -2.27 -11.99 10.86
N GLU A 51 -3.47 -11.47 11.10
CA GLU A 51 -4.75 -12.15 10.83
C GLU A 51 -5.27 -11.91 9.41
N LEU A 52 -4.65 -11.01 8.64
CA LEU A 52 -5.06 -10.74 7.27
C LEU A 52 -4.88 -11.97 6.38
N THR A 53 -5.98 -12.37 5.76
CA THR A 53 -6.00 -13.42 4.75
C THR A 53 -5.90 -12.82 3.34
N HIS A 54 -5.37 -13.59 2.39
CA HIS A 54 -5.36 -13.20 0.98
C HIS A 54 -6.75 -12.87 0.45
N LYS A 55 -7.81 -13.54 0.94
CA LYS A 55 -9.20 -13.25 0.56
C LYS A 55 -9.62 -11.86 1.01
N GLN A 56 -9.37 -11.49 2.27
CA GLN A 56 -9.70 -10.15 2.78
C GLN A 56 -8.95 -9.05 2.01
N VAL A 57 -7.71 -9.32 1.60
CA VAL A 57 -6.92 -8.41 0.76
C VAL A 57 -7.58 -8.27 -0.62
N ILE A 58 -7.89 -9.38 -1.31
CA ILE A 58 -8.58 -9.35 -2.62
C ILE A 58 -9.90 -8.58 -2.52
N ASP A 59 -10.74 -8.93 -1.55
CA ASP A 59 -12.05 -8.30 -1.33
C ASP A 59 -11.91 -6.79 -1.06
N TRP A 60 -10.81 -6.37 -0.41
CA TRP A 60 -10.57 -4.96 -0.13
C TRP A 60 -10.18 -4.21 -1.40
N PHE A 61 -9.32 -4.78 -2.24
CA PHE A 61 -8.97 -4.20 -3.54
C PHE A 61 -10.19 -4.10 -4.46
N GLU A 62 -11.07 -5.09 -4.46
CA GLU A 62 -12.32 -5.03 -5.22
C GLU A 62 -13.25 -3.90 -4.73
N LYS A 63 -13.39 -3.76 -3.40
CA LYS A 63 -14.15 -2.68 -2.76
C LYS A 63 -13.58 -1.31 -3.12
N ASP A 64 -12.28 -1.10 -2.98
CA ASP A 64 -11.63 0.17 -3.28
C ASP A 64 -11.71 0.51 -4.77
N GLY A 65 -11.49 -0.48 -5.64
CA GLY A 65 -11.66 -0.33 -7.08
C GLY A 65 -13.10 0.01 -7.49
N LYS A 66 -14.11 -0.51 -6.76
CA LYS A 66 -15.51 -0.13 -6.96
C LYS A 66 -15.75 1.32 -6.55
N ILE A 67 -15.26 1.75 -5.37
CA ILE A 67 -15.33 3.14 -4.92
C ILE A 67 -14.70 4.07 -5.96
N ARG A 68 -13.52 3.73 -6.48
CA ARG A 68 -12.85 4.51 -7.54
C ARG A 68 -13.73 4.69 -8.78
N ARG A 69 -14.35 3.61 -9.26
CA ARG A 69 -15.21 3.63 -10.46
C ARG A 69 -16.50 4.42 -10.25
N GLU A 70 -17.10 4.33 -9.08
CA GLU A 70 -18.43 4.92 -8.80
C GLU A 70 -18.36 6.35 -8.26
N GLN A 71 -17.30 6.68 -7.52
CA GLN A 71 -17.18 7.93 -6.76
C GLN A 71 -15.94 8.76 -7.16
N GLY A 72 -15.11 8.22 -8.05
CA GLY A 72 -13.91 8.88 -8.57
C GLY A 72 -12.63 8.55 -7.80
N ILE A 73 -11.48 8.89 -8.40
CA ILE A 73 -10.13 8.60 -7.88
C ILE A 73 -9.85 9.23 -6.53
N GLU A 74 -10.47 10.38 -6.25
CA GLU A 74 -10.32 11.08 -4.98
C GLU A 74 -11.04 10.39 -3.81
N ALA A 75 -12.03 9.55 -4.09
CA ALA A 75 -12.78 8.81 -3.08
C ALA A 75 -12.11 7.48 -2.68
N ALA A 76 -11.31 6.87 -3.56
CA ALA A 76 -10.62 5.62 -3.30
C ALA A 76 -9.35 5.83 -2.46
N VAL A 77 -8.88 4.81 -1.75
CA VAL A 77 -7.57 4.83 -1.10
C VAL A 77 -6.47 4.79 -2.15
N LEU A 78 -6.59 3.90 -3.14
CA LEU A 78 -5.61 3.82 -4.24
C LEU A 78 -5.90 4.88 -5.29
N LYS A 79 -4.92 5.75 -5.51
CA LYS A 79 -5.00 6.93 -6.41
C LYS A 79 -4.54 6.66 -7.83
N TRP A 80 -4.58 5.41 -8.29
CA TRP A 80 -4.23 4.98 -9.65
C TRP A 80 -5.24 4.00 -10.23
#